data_AF-A0A954S8H1-F1
#
_entry.id   AF-A0A954S8H1-F1
#
_cell.length_a   1.000
_cell.length_b   1.000
_cell.length_c   1.000
_cell.angle_alpha   90.00
_cell.angle_beta   90.00
_cell.angle_gamma   90.00
#
_symmetry.space_group_name_H-M   'P 1'
#
loop_
_entity.id
_entity.type
_entity.pdbx_description
1 polymer ?
#
loop_
_entity_poly.entity_id
_entity_poly.type
_entity_poly.pdbx_seq_one_letter_code
_entity_poly.pdbx_strand_id
1 'polypeptide(L)'
;FETLTLVQTGKRDLMPVVMVDEPGGSYWRDWRDYMEKHLLKAGLISPADMSLFKVTDNPLEAFHEVMQFYCVYNSMRYVRDKLYIRLHSEPKQSFVDQLNRDFADILTDGKIEKADAHPLEADDEHLAELPRLLMHFNRRDFGRLRQMVDAINAEMACECD
;
A
#
# COMPACT_ATOMS: atom_id res chain seq x y z
N PHE A 1 -14.54 1.16 11.15
CA PHE A 1 -14.50 -0.13 10.42
C PHE A 1 -14.63 0.08 8.91
N GLU A 2 -15.59 0.89 8.45
CA GLU A 2 -15.85 1.14 7.02
C GLU A 2 -14.60 1.48 6.17
N THR A 3 -13.77 2.45 6.59
CA THR A 3 -12.57 2.82 5.83
C THR A 3 -11.65 1.63 5.55
N LEU A 4 -11.39 0.79 6.55
CA LEU A 4 -10.55 -0.39 6.38
C LEU A 4 -11.17 -1.39 5.40
N THR A 5 -12.49 -1.61 5.48
CA THR A 5 -13.22 -2.46 4.53
C THR A 5 -13.16 -1.90 3.11
N LEU A 6 -13.29 -0.58 2.93
CA LEU A 6 -13.20 0.05 1.60
C LEU A 6 -11.80 -0.13 0.99
N VAL A 7 -10.74 0.00 1.80
CA VAL A 7 -9.36 -0.26 1.36
C VAL A 7 -9.16 -1.75 1.04
N GLN A 8 -9.58 -2.64 1.93
CA GLN A 8 -9.44 -4.09 1.78
C GLN A 8 -10.17 -4.64 0.54
N THR A 9 -11.30 -4.03 0.16
CA THR A 9 -12.09 -4.43 -1.01
C THR A 9 -11.76 -3.61 -2.27
N GLY A 10 -10.78 -2.72 -2.22
CA GLY A 10 -10.39 -1.89 -3.37
C GLY A 10 -11.44 -0.85 -3.79
N LYS A 11 -12.39 -0.52 -2.91
CA LYS A 11 -13.37 0.55 -3.10
C LYS A 11 -12.80 1.92 -2.76
N ARG A 12 -11.63 1.96 -2.12
CA ARG A 12 -10.81 3.14 -1.90
C ARG A 12 -9.34 2.79 -2.11
N ASP A 13 -8.57 3.77 -2.56
CA ASP A 13 -7.12 3.62 -2.72
C ASP A 13 -6.43 3.34 -1.38
N LEU A 14 -5.21 2.81 -1.45
CA LEU A 14 -4.39 2.57 -0.27
C LEU A 14 -4.12 3.88 0.49
N MET A 15 -4.22 3.80 1.81
CA MET A 15 -3.89 4.87 2.75
C MET A 15 -3.42 4.28 4.08
N PRO A 16 -2.62 5.02 4.86
CA PRO A 16 -2.19 4.57 6.17
C PRO A 16 -3.36 4.68 7.14
N VAL A 17 -3.86 3.54 7.66
CA VAL A 17 -4.88 3.51 8.71
C VAL A 17 -4.21 3.24 10.04
N VAL A 18 -4.15 4.25 10.91
CA VAL A 18 -3.56 4.11 12.24
C VAL A 18 -4.65 4.17 13.31
N MET A 19 -4.69 3.13 14.13
CA MET A 19 -5.56 2.98 15.28
C MET A 19 -4.76 3.34 16.53
N VAL A 20 -4.94 4.57 17.00
CA VAL A 20 -4.21 5.11 18.14
C VAL A 20 -5.03 4.92 19.41
N ASP A 21 -4.44 4.27 20.40
CA ASP A 21 -4.99 4.11 21.74
C ASP A 21 -4.34 5.10 22.71
N GLU A 22 -4.94 5.27 23.89
CA GLU A 22 -4.26 5.90 25.01
C GLU A 22 -3.12 5.00 25.52
N PRO A 23 -2.02 5.55 26.10
CA PRO A 23 -0.93 4.74 26.64
C PRO A 23 -1.43 3.66 27.61
N GLY A 24 -1.20 2.40 27.26
CA GLY A 24 -1.68 1.24 28.03
C GLY A 24 -3.13 0.80 27.75
N GLY A 25 -3.94 1.58 27.03
CA GLY A 25 -5.30 1.23 26.60
C GLY A 25 -5.33 -0.01 25.70
N SER A 26 -6.35 -0.85 25.81
CA SER A 26 -6.41 -2.15 25.12
C SER A 26 -7.38 -2.21 23.95
N TYR A 27 -8.22 -1.20 23.74
CA TYR A 27 -9.37 -1.28 22.84
C TYR A 27 -8.97 -1.73 21.42
N TRP A 28 -7.96 -1.10 20.83
CA TRP A 28 -7.54 -1.43 19.47
C TRP A 28 -6.72 -2.72 19.39
N ARG A 29 -6.03 -3.10 20.48
CA ARG A 29 -5.34 -4.39 20.57
C ARG A 29 -6.35 -5.53 20.66
N ASP A 30 -7.36 -5.41 21.51
CA ASP A 30 -8.44 -6.37 21.65
C ASP A 30 -9.23 -6.50 20.33
N TRP A 31 -9.44 -5.40 19.61
CA TRP A 31 -10.02 -5.41 18.27
C TRP A 31 -9.14 -6.16 17.27
N ARG A 32 -7.82 -5.93 17.25
CA ARG A 32 -6.89 -6.67 16.38
C ARG A 32 -6.90 -8.17 16.69
N ASP A 33 -6.87 -8.53 17.97
CA ASP A 33 -6.90 -9.92 18.41
C ASP A 33 -8.24 -10.59 18.00
N TYR A 34 -9.34 -9.84 18.01
CA TYR A 34 -10.63 -10.28 17.45
C TYR A 34 -10.54 -10.51 15.92
N MET A 35 -9.93 -9.58 15.18
CA MET A 35 -9.72 -9.73 13.72
C MET A 35 -8.94 -11.00 13.40
N GLU A 36 -7.83 -11.25 14.11
CA GLU A 36 -7.02 -12.44 13.94
C GLU A 36 -7.80 -13.72 14.29
N LYS A 37 -8.47 -13.72 15.44
CA LYS A 37 -9.17 -14.90 15.94
C LYS A 37 -10.39 -15.27 15.11
N HIS A 38 -11.12 -14.29 14.59
CA HIS A 38 -12.44 -14.53 14.00
C HIS A 38 -12.47 -14.32 12.48
N LEU A 39 -11.76 -13.33 11.95
CA LEU A 39 -11.77 -13.07 10.50
C LEU A 39 -10.63 -13.79 9.80
N LEU A 40 -9.40 -13.69 10.32
CA LEU A 40 -8.24 -14.34 9.71
C LEU A 40 -8.33 -15.86 9.78
N LYS A 41 -8.62 -16.42 10.97
CA LYS A 41 -8.81 -17.88 11.12
C LYS A 41 -9.97 -18.44 10.29
N ALA A 42 -10.99 -17.64 10.01
CA ALA A 42 -12.10 -18.04 9.15
C ALA A 42 -11.82 -17.84 7.65
N GLY A 43 -10.66 -17.29 7.27
CA GLY A 43 -10.30 -17.00 5.89
C GLY A 43 -11.08 -15.84 5.26
N LEU A 44 -11.70 -14.99 6.08
CA LEU A 44 -12.43 -13.80 5.62
C LEU A 44 -11.50 -12.63 5.27
N ILE A 45 -10.30 -12.64 5.83
CA ILE A 45 -9.18 -11.76 5.46
C ILE A 45 -7.93 -12.61 5.23
N SER A 46 -7.00 -12.10 4.43
CA SER A 46 -5.69 -12.71 4.24
C SER A 46 -4.73 -12.33 5.37
N PRO A 47 -3.65 -13.11 5.62
CA PRO A 47 -2.60 -12.68 6.54
C PRO A 47 -2.00 -11.32 6.16
N ALA A 48 -1.96 -10.99 4.87
CA ALA A 48 -1.43 -9.72 4.38
C ALA A 48 -2.37 -8.53 4.68
N ASP A 49 -3.67 -8.76 4.87
CA ASP A 49 -4.62 -7.69 5.20
C ASP A 49 -4.33 -7.07 6.57
N MET A 50 -3.56 -7.76 7.43
CA MET A 50 -3.07 -7.20 8.70
C MET A 50 -2.06 -6.06 8.50
N SER A 51 -1.48 -5.92 7.30
CA SER A 51 -0.64 -4.77 6.95
C SER A 51 -1.46 -3.52 6.57
N LEU A 52 -2.78 -3.64 6.38
CA LEU A 52 -3.64 -2.50 6.00
C LEU A 52 -3.86 -1.49 7.14
N PHE A 53 -3.52 -1.85 8.37
CA PHE A 53 -3.64 -0.97 9.52
C PHE A 53 -2.48 -1.13 10.50
N LYS A 54 -2.28 -0.13 11.35
CA LYS A 54 -1.36 -0.18 12.47
C LYS A 54 -2.08 0.13 13.77
N VAL A 55 -1.80 -0.63 14.82
CA VAL A 55 -2.27 -0.37 16.18
C VAL A 55 -1.08 0.12 17.00
N THR A 56 -1.21 1.26 17.66
CA THR A 56 -0.19 1.82 18.54
C THR A 56 -0.83 2.66 19.64
N ASP A 57 -0.15 2.84 20.77
CA ASP A 57 -0.50 3.82 21.80
C ASP A 57 0.53 4.97 21.87
N ASN A 58 1.44 5.02 20.90
CA ASN A 58 2.48 6.03 20.78
C ASN A 58 2.17 6.99 19.62
N PRO A 59 1.92 8.28 19.88
CA PRO A 59 1.63 9.25 18.83
C PRO A 59 2.80 9.45 17.84
N LEU A 60 4.05 9.24 18.26
CA LEU A 60 5.21 9.33 17.36
C LEU A 60 5.24 8.16 16.37
N GLU A 61 4.85 6.95 16.78
CA GLU A 61 4.73 5.83 15.85
C GLU A 61 3.62 6.04 14.83
N ALA A 62 2.51 6.64 15.27
CA ALA A 62 1.42 7.00 14.37
C ALA A 62 1.86 8.04 13.34
N PHE A 63 2.60 9.06 13.78
CA PHE A 63 3.20 10.05 12.89
C PHE A 63 4.16 9.40 11.89
N HIS A 64 5.10 8.58 12.34
CA HIS A 64 6.06 7.90 11.46
C HIS A 64 5.38 6.97 10.46
N GLU A 65 4.31 6.26 10.85
CA GLU A 65 3.54 5.41 9.94
C GLU A 65 2.97 6.21 8.76
N VAL A 66 2.37 7.37 9.04
CA VAL A 66 1.80 8.23 8.00
C VAL A 66 2.89 8.84 7.13
N MET A 67 3.96 9.35 7.73
CA MET A 67 5.07 9.97 6.99
C MET A 67 5.80 8.95 6.11
N GLN A 68 6.09 7.76 6.63
CA GLN A 68 6.75 6.69 5.88
C GLN A 68 5.89 6.24 4.71
N PHE A 69 4.57 6.11 4.90
CA PHE A 69 3.66 5.67 3.84
C PHE A 69 3.68 6.61 2.63
N TYR A 70 3.79 7.92 2.84
CA TYR A 70 3.80 8.93 1.78
C TYR A 70 5.20 9.41 1.37
N CYS A 71 6.27 8.81 1.91
CA CYS A 71 7.63 9.26 1.66
C CYS A 71 8.03 9.05 0.19
N VAL A 72 7.70 7.89 -0.38
CA VAL A 72 7.99 7.55 -1.78
C VAL A 72 6.71 7.27 -2.55
N TYR A 73 5.77 6.54 -1.98
CA TYR A 73 4.45 6.33 -2.58
C TYR A 73 3.65 7.63 -2.57
N ASN A 74 3.14 8.02 -3.74
CA ASN A 74 2.27 9.19 -3.88
C ASN A 74 0.80 8.79 -3.95
N SER A 75 0.45 7.99 -4.96
CA SER A 75 -0.94 7.61 -5.24
C SER A 75 -0.99 6.42 -6.20
N MET A 76 -2.20 5.91 -6.43
CA MET A 76 -2.44 4.85 -7.40
C MET A 76 -3.64 5.20 -8.29
N ARG A 77 -3.66 4.69 -9.52
CA ARG A 77 -4.77 4.87 -10.46
C ARG A 77 -4.93 3.63 -11.33
N TYR A 78 -6.18 3.25 -11.55
CA TYR A 78 -6.49 2.23 -12.55
C TYR A 78 -6.76 2.87 -13.90
N VAL A 79 -6.10 2.34 -14.93
CA VAL A 79 -6.41 2.65 -16.32
C VAL A 79 -6.76 1.34 -17.00
N ARG A 80 -8.06 1.16 -17.28
CA ARG A 80 -8.63 -0.12 -17.73
C ARG A 80 -8.35 -1.22 -16.69
N ASP A 81 -7.62 -2.25 -17.09
CA ASP A 81 -7.23 -3.42 -16.30
C ASP A 81 -5.87 -3.25 -15.59
N LYS A 82 -5.15 -2.16 -15.86
CA LYS A 82 -3.80 -1.93 -15.33
C LYS A 82 -3.81 -0.98 -14.14
N LEU A 83 -2.96 -1.28 -13.17
CA LEU A 83 -2.68 -0.44 -12.02
C LEU A 83 -1.40 0.37 -12.28
N TYR A 84 -1.51 1.67 -12.15
CA TYR A 84 -0.39 2.62 -12.11
C TYR A 84 -0.18 3.05 -10.65
N ILE A 85 1.03 2.91 -10.15
CA ILE A 85 1.47 3.46 -8.86
C ILE A 85 2.41 4.62 -9.15
N ARG A 86 2.07 5.81 -8.68
CA ARG A 86 2.89 7.01 -8.77
C ARG A 86 3.83 7.08 -7.57
N LEU A 87 5.08 7.40 -7.84
CA LEU A 87 6.15 7.51 -6.85
C LEU A 87 6.75 8.92 -6.89
N HIS A 88 7.34 9.36 -5.80
CA HIS A 88 8.08 10.63 -5.73
C HIS A 88 9.48 10.54 -6.34
N SER A 89 10.06 9.33 -6.38
CA SER A 89 11.39 9.05 -6.93
C SER A 89 11.36 7.79 -7.80
N GLU A 90 12.26 7.71 -8.77
CA GLU A 90 12.29 6.60 -9.72
C GLU A 90 13.07 5.42 -9.15
N PRO A 91 12.49 4.21 -9.06
CA PRO A 91 13.22 3.05 -8.55
C PRO A 91 14.32 2.60 -9.52
N LYS A 92 15.44 2.09 -9.00
CA LYS A 92 16.47 1.43 -9.82
C LYS A 92 15.91 0.16 -10.46
N GLN A 93 16.40 -0.20 -11.65
CA GLN A 93 15.92 -1.41 -12.34
C GLN A 93 16.12 -2.68 -11.51
N SER A 94 17.23 -2.79 -10.77
CA SER A 94 17.50 -3.92 -9.87
C SER A 94 16.44 -4.08 -8.79
N PHE A 95 15.85 -2.99 -8.31
CA PHE A 95 14.77 -3.02 -7.32
C PHE A 95 13.45 -3.40 -7.98
N VAL A 96 13.16 -2.90 -9.19
CA VAL A 96 11.99 -3.37 -9.97
C VAL A 96 12.07 -4.88 -10.22
N ASP A 97 13.25 -5.42 -10.48
CA ASP A 97 13.45 -6.87 -10.64
C ASP A 97 13.22 -7.63 -9.31
N GLN A 98 13.53 -7.02 -8.17
CA GLN A 98 13.21 -7.57 -6.84
C GLN A 98 11.70 -7.57 -6.58
N LEU A 99 11.01 -6.47 -6.88
CA LEU A 99 9.56 -6.39 -6.76
C LEU A 99 8.87 -7.48 -7.59
N ASN A 100 9.38 -7.74 -8.79
CA ASN A 100 8.88 -8.81 -9.66
C ASN A 100 9.09 -10.22 -9.09
N ARG A 101 10.09 -10.45 -8.25
CA ARG A 101 10.28 -11.74 -7.56
C ARG A 101 9.34 -11.87 -6.36
N ASP A 102 9.21 -10.81 -5.59
CA ASP A 102 8.53 -10.85 -4.28
C ASP A 102 7.01 -10.72 -4.37
N PHE A 103 6.52 -10.08 -5.44
CA PHE A 103 5.11 -9.73 -5.63
C PHE A 103 4.52 -10.28 -6.94
N ALA A 104 5.11 -11.33 -7.52
CA ALA A 104 4.55 -12.00 -8.69
C ALA A 104 3.17 -12.64 -8.41
N ASP A 105 2.91 -13.00 -7.14
CA ASP A 105 1.66 -13.64 -6.69
C ASP A 105 0.43 -12.73 -6.81
N ILE A 106 0.62 -11.41 -6.86
CA ILE A 106 -0.46 -10.43 -7.00
C ILE A 106 -0.73 -9.99 -8.45
N LEU A 107 0.01 -10.53 -9.42
CA LEU A 107 -0.16 -10.22 -10.84
C LEU A 107 -1.08 -11.24 -11.53
N THR A 108 -1.94 -10.77 -12.43
CA THR A 108 -2.74 -11.66 -13.31
C THR A 108 -1.97 -12.11 -14.53
N ASP A 109 -1.08 -11.25 -15.03
CA ASP A 109 -0.20 -11.49 -16.16
C ASP A 109 0.98 -10.50 -16.11
N GLY A 110 1.93 -10.68 -17.04
CA GLY A 110 3.03 -9.73 -17.22
C GLY A 110 3.94 -9.64 -16.00
N LYS A 111 4.47 -8.43 -15.79
CA LYS A 111 5.43 -8.11 -14.73
C LYS A 111 5.23 -6.64 -14.31
N ILE A 112 5.79 -6.25 -13.18
CA ILE A 112 5.90 -4.86 -12.74
C ILE A 112 6.95 -4.16 -13.61
N GLU A 113 6.57 -3.04 -14.23
CA GLU A 113 7.43 -2.28 -15.14
C GLU A 113 7.41 -0.80 -14.79
N LYS A 114 8.47 -0.07 -15.15
CA LYS A 114 8.43 1.39 -15.16
C LYS A 114 7.53 1.86 -16.29
N ALA A 115 6.83 2.96 -16.10
CA ALA A 115 5.96 3.52 -17.12
C ALA A 115 5.95 5.05 -17.10
N ASP A 116 5.68 5.62 -18.27
CA ASP A 116 5.34 7.02 -18.42
C ASP A 116 3.88 7.27 -18.01
N ALA A 117 3.52 8.53 -17.81
CA ALA A 117 2.14 8.93 -17.54
C ALA A 117 1.20 8.51 -18.69
N HIS A 118 0.07 7.91 -18.34
CA HIS A 118 -0.94 7.56 -19.35
C HIS A 118 -1.82 8.79 -19.67
N PRO A 119 -2.23 9.03 -20.94
CA PRO A 119 -3.06 10.19 -21.30
C PRO A 119 -4.38 10.33 -20.53
N LEU A 120 -4.96 9.20 -20.09
CA LEU A 120 -6.16 9.17 -19.23
C LEU A 120 -5.90 9.59 -17.77
N GLU A 121 -4.67 9.97 -17.42
CA GLU A 121 -4.29 10.56 -16.13
C GLU A 121 -4.08 12.08 -16.22
N ALA A 122 -4.32 12.70 -17.40
CA ALA A 122 -3.98 14.09 -17.68
C ALA A 122 -4.76 15.14 -16.86
N ASP A 123 -5.78 14.73 -16.09
CA ASP A 123 -6.55 15.63 -15.23
C ASP A 123 -5.70 16.25 -14.08
N ASP A 124 -4.57 15.62 -13.76
CA ASP A 124 -3.66 16.01 -12.67
C ASP A 124 -2.32 16.54 -13.23
N GLU A 125 -2.30 17.75 -13.78
CA GLU A 125 -1.11 18.35 -14.42
C GLU A 125 0.13 18.37 -13.49
N HIS A 126 -0.07 18.62 -12.19
CA HIS A 126 1.00 18.63 -11.20
C HIS A 126 1.60 17.24 -10.89
N LEU A 127 0.98 16.16 -11.35
CA LEU A 127 1.46 14.78 -11.16
C LEU A 127 2.04 14.19 -12.45
N ALA A 128 2.01 14.90 -13.58
CA ALA A 128 2.40 14.37 -14.88
C ALA A 128 3.85 13.83 -14.90
N GLU A 129 4.77 14.55 -14.23
CA GLU A 129 6.21 14.27 -14.26
C GLU A 129 6.68 13.18 -13.27
N LEU A 130 5.82 12.72 -12.36
CA LEU A 130 6.22 11.71 -11.38
C LEU A 130 6.62 10.37 -12.04
N PRO A 131 7.52 9.57 -11.46
CA PRO A 131 7.75 8.20 -11.95
C PRO A 131 6.54 7.29 -11.66
N ARG A 132 6.29 6.30 -12.53
CA ARG A 132 5.27 5.26 -12.31
C ARG A 132 5.82 3.84 -12.35
N LEU A 133 5.20 2.99 -11.55
CA LEU A 133 5.19 1.54 -11.76
C LEU A 133 3.84 1.12 -12.34
N LEU A 134 3.88 0.24 -13.34
CA LEU A 134 2.76 -0.34 -14.04
C LEU A 134 2.69 -1.83 -13.76
N MET A 135 1.49 -2.35 -13.49
CA MET A 135 1.28 -3.79 -13.33
C MET A 135 -0.17 -4.22 -13.61
N HIS A 136 -0.34 -5.49 -13.94
CA HIS A 136 -1.64 -6.15 -14.04
C HIS A 136 -2.03 -6.73 -12.67
N PHE A 137 -2.40 -5.86 -11.73
CA PHE A 137 -2.77 -6.27 -10.37
C PHE A 137 -4.12 -7.00 -10.34
N ASN A 138 -4.19 -8.08 -9.59
CA ASN A 138 -5.36 -8.97 -9.53
C ASN A 138 -6.63 -8.39 -8.87
N ARG A 139 -6.57 -7.15 -8.38
CA ARG A 139 -7.69 -6.41 -7.76
C ARG A 139 -8.31 -7.11 -6.55
N ARG A 140 -7.53 -7.96 -5.86
CA ARG A 140 -7.99 -8.74 -4.72
C ARG A 140 -7.02 -8.65 -3.54
N ASP A 141 -5.73 -8.81 -3.80
CA ASP A 141 -4.73 -8.99 -2.75
C ASP A 141 -4.17 -7.63 -2.25
N PHE A 142 -5.06 -6.76 -1.76
CA PHE A 142 -4.72 -5.39 -1.33
C PHE A 142 -3.79 -5.34 -0.12
N GLY A 143 -3.89 -6.30 0.80
CA GLY A 143 -2.91 -6.46 1.87
C GLY A 143 -1.49 -6.69 1.34
N ARG A 144 -1.33 -7.48 0.28
CA ARG A 144 -0.02 -7.67 -0.36
C ARG A 144 0.42 -6.45 -1.16
N LEU A 145 -0.50 -5.76 -1.83
CA LEU A 145 -0.20 -4.49 -2.48
C LEU A 145 0.32 -3.45 -1.47
N ARG A 146 -0.27 -3.43 -0.26
CA ARG A 146 0.20 -2.59 0.84
C ARG A 146 1.61 -2.94 1.28
N GLN A 147 1.93 -4.23 1.42
CA GLN A 147 3.29 -4.66 1.74
C GLN A 147 4.31 -4.29 0.65
N MET A 148 3.90 -4.30 -0.62
CA MET A 148 4.73 -3.81 -1.72
C MET A 148 5.00 -2.30 -1.59
N VAL A 149 3.99 -1.51 -1.25
CA VAL A 149 4.16 -0.07 -0.95
C VAL A 149 5.10 0.15 0.24
N ASP A 150 4.96 -0.66 1.30
CA ASP A 150 5.87 -0.59 2.45
C ASP A 150 7.31 -0.92 2.05
N ALA A 151 7.53 -1.93 1.19
CA ALA A 151 8.84 -2.27 0.66
C ALA A 151 9.45 -1.16 -0.20
N ILE A 152 8.64 -0.52 -1.06
CA ILE A 152 9.04 0.64 -1.87
C ILE A 152 9.48 1.78 -0.97
N ASN A 153 8.65 2.14 0.01
CA ASN A 153 8.97 3.22 0.94
C ASN A 153 10.23 2.89 1.77
N ALA A 154 10.39 1.66 2.24
CA ALA A 154 11.54 1.27 3.05
C ALA A 154 12.87 1.28 2.27
N GLU A 155 12.88 0.78 1.03
CA GLU A 155 14.09 0.76 0.20
C GLU A 155 14.51 2.16 -0.26
N MET A 156 13.53 3.03 -0.53
CA MET A 156 13.77 4.30 -1.22
C MET A 156 13.72 5.53 -0.31
N ALA A 157 13.32 5.42 0.96
CA ALA A 157 13.24 6.55 1.89
C ALA A 157 14.60 7.23 2.18
N CYS A 158 15.74 6.60 1.88
CA CYS A 158 17.08 7.19 2.04
C CYS A 158 17.45 8.25 0.99
N GLU A 159 16.58 8.61 0.06
CA GLU A 159 16.82 9.71 -0.91
C GLU A 159 16.03 10.99 -0.58
N CYS A 160 15.35 11.05 0.57
CA CYS A 160 14.63 12.22 1.06
C CYS A 160 15.36 12.89 2.24
N ASP A 161 16.58 13.38 1.99
CA ASP A 161 17.28 14.36 2.85
C ASP A 161 17.36 15.73 2.15
#